data_AF-A0A926YRG7-F1
#
_entry.id   AF-A0A926YRG7-F1
#
_cell.length_a   1.000
_cell.length_b   1.000
_cell.length_c   1.000
_cell.angle_alpha   90.00
_cell.angle_beta   90.00
_cell.angle_gamma   90.00
#
_symmetry.space_group_name_H-M   'P 1'
#
loop_
_entity.id
_entity.type
_entity.pdbx_description
1 polymer ?
#
loop_
_entity_poly.entity_id
_entity_poly.type
_entity_poly.pdbx_seq_one_letter_code
_entity_poly.pdbx_strand_id
1 'polypeptide(L)' 'MPEPNQLDVTAFVEQQAIALDLPIADYQAGVTANFERIRSIAQAFLEFPLPTDLVAAPRFEP' A
#
# COMPACT_ATOMS: atom_id res chain seq x y z
N MET A 1 8.53 4.01 -21.22
CA MET A 1 7.97 4.05 -19.85
C MET A 1 7.69 2.61 -19.46
N PRO A 2 8.19 2.10 -18.32
CA PRO A 2 7.82 0.75 -17.92
C PRO A 2 6.31 0.75 -17.64
N GLU A 3 5.61 -0.24 -18.21
CA GLU A 3 4.20 -0.52 -17.94
C GLU A 3 3.98 -0.60 -16.42
N PRO A 4 2.83 -0.14 -15.88
CA PRO A 4 2.51 -0.36 -14.48
C PRO A 4 2.38 -1.87 -14.28
N ASN A 5 3.42 -2.47 -13.70
CA ASN A 5 3.39 -3.85 -13.29
C ASN A 5 2.16 -4.02 -12.40
N GLN A 6 1.17 -4.77 -12.88
CA GLN A 6 -0.11 -4.92 -12.22
C GLN A 6 0.18 -5.60 -10.87
N LEU A 7 0.16 -4.82 -9.78
CA LEU A 7 0.55 -5.32 -8.46
C LEU A 7 -0.36 -6.48 -8.07
N ASP A 8 0.22 -7.66 -7.92
CA ASP A 8 -0.44 -8.79 -7.27
C ASP A 8 -0.50 -8.53 -5.77
N VAL A 9 -1.68 -8.10 -5.31
CA VAL A 9 -1.91 -7.74 -3.91
C VAL A 9 -1.77 -8.95 -3.00
N THR A 10 -2.12 -10.15 -3.47
CA THR A 10 -2.01 -11.37 -2.66
C THR A 10 -0.55 -11.70 -2.41
N ALA A 11 0.27 -11.76 -3.47
CA ALA A 11 1.70 -12.01 -3.35
C ALA A 11 2.40 -10.93 -2.52
N PHE A 12 1.99 -9.66 -2.67
CA PHE A 12 2.50 -8.57 -1.85
C PHE A 12 2.19 -8.78 -0.36
N VAL A 13 0.93 -9.08 0.00
CA VAL A 13 0.52 -9.31 1.39
C VAL A 13 1.27 -10.49 2.00
N GLU A 14 1.44 -11.59 1.26
CA GLU A 14 2.22 -12.75 1.71
C GLU A 14 3.68 -12.40 2.00
N GLN A 15 4.34 -11.69 1.09
CA GLN A 15 5.74 -11.29 1.25
C GLN A 15 5.92 -10.32 2.42
N GLN A 16 5.01 -9.35 2.59
CA GLN A 16 5.07 -8.40 3.71
C GLN A 16 4.81 -9.09 5.05
N ALA A 17 3.87 -10.05 5.10
CA ALA A 17 3.63 -10.82 6.31
C ALA A 17 4.88 -11.61 6.75
N ILE A 18 5.60 -12.21 5.79
CA ILE A 18 6.87 -12.90 6.06
C ILE A 18 7.94 -11.90 6.54
N ALA A 19 8.10 -10.77 5.84
CA ALA A 19 9.13 -9.78 6.16
C ALA A 19 8.94 -9.14 7.54
N LEU A 20 7.68 -9.00 7.98
CA LEU A 20 7.30 -8.40 9.26
C LEU A 20 7.02 -9.43 10.37
N ASP A 21 7.19 -10.73 10.08
CA ASP A 21 6.88 -11.84 11.00
C ASP A 21 5.44 -11.78 11.56
N LEU A 22 4.47 -11.54 10.69
CA LEU A 22 3.05 -11.39 11.06
C LEU A 22 2.27 -12.71 10.83
N PRO A 23 1.64 -13.28 11.87
CA PRO A 23 0.88 -14.53 11.74
C PRO A 23 -0.53 -14.25 11.19
N ILE A 24 -0.65 -13.97 9.89
CA ILE A 24 -1.93 -13.57 9.28
C ILE A 24 -2.68 -14.70 8.55
N ALA A 25 -2.26 -15.96 8.67
CA ALA A 25 -2.80 -17.06 7.86
C ALA A 25 -4.35 -17.14 7.90
N ASP A 26 -4.94 -17.02 9.09
CA ASP A 26 -6.41 -17.05 9.26
C ASP A 26 -7.11 -15.78 8.76
N TYR A 27 -6.36 -14.69 8.59
CA TYR A 27 -6.86 -13.36 8.23
C TYR A 27 -6.50 -12.94 6.80
N GLN A 28 -5.76 -13.77 6.07
CA GLN A 28 -5.10 -13.40 4.81
C GLN A 28 -6.10 -12.86 3.79
N ALA A 29 -7.24 -13.53 3.61
CA ALA A 29 -8.29 -13.09 2.69
C ALA A 29 -8.85 -11.69 3.05
N GLY A 30 -9.06 -11.43 4.35
CA GLY A 30 -9.56 -10.13 4.81
C GLY A 30 -8.51 -9.02 4.68
N VAL A 31 -7.24 -9.33 4.95
CA VAL A 31 -6.12 -8.41 4.77
C VAL A 31 -5.97 -8.03 3.30
N THR A 32 -5.99 -9.00 2.39
CA THR A 32 -5.91 -8.77 0.94
C THR A 32 -7.06 -7.89 0.44
N ALA A 33 -8.30 -8.19 0.82
CA ALA A 33 -9.47 -7.39 0.44
C ALA A 33 -9.36 -5.92 0.93
N ASN A 34 -8.84 -5.72 2.15
CA ASN A 34 -8.61 -4.38 2.69
C ASN A 34 -7.49 -3.64 1.92
N PHE A 35 -6.41 -4.34 1.57
CA PHE A 35 -5.34 -3.76 0.75
C PHE A 35 -5.83 -3.33 -0.63
N GLU A 36 -6.64 -4.13 -1.31
CA GLU A 36 -7.24 -3.75 -2.59
C GLU A 36 -8.09 -2.48 -2.47
N ARG A 37 -8.91 -2.39 -1.43
CA ARG A 37 -9.73 -1.20 -1.14
C ARG A 37 -8.87 0.02 -0.85
N ILE A 38 -7.84 -0.09 -0.02
CA ILE A 38 -6.95 1.03 0.32
C ILE A 38 -6.17 1.47 -0.92
N ARG A 39 -5.68 0.53 -1.72
CA ARG A 39 -4.94 0.80 -2.96
C ARG A 39 -5.77 1.62 -3.94
N SER A 40 -7.06 1.31 -4.12
CA SER A 40 -7.91 2.09 -5.04
C SER A 40 -8.05 3.55 -4.62
N ILE A 41 -8.10 3.82 -3.31
CA ILE A 41 -8.13 5.17 -2.76
C ILE A 41 -6.76 5.83 -2.91
N ALA A 42 -5.68 5.14 -2.53
CA ALA A 42 -4.32 5.66 -2.58
C ALA A 42 -3.86 5.99 -4.01
N GLN A 43 -4.29 5.22 -5.01
CA GLN A 43 -3.94 5.45 -6.41
C GLN A 43 -4.34 6.86 -6.87
N ALA A 44 -5.49 7.36 -6.42
CA ALA A 44 -5.92 8.73 -6.72
C ALA A 44 -4.94 9.78 -6.18
N PHE A 45 -4.26 9.53 -5.06
CA PHE A 45 -3.28 10.45 -4.49
C PHE A 45 -1.89 10.32 -5.13
N LEU A 46 -1.52 9.12 -5.60
CA LEU A 46 -0.21 8.85 -6.21
C LEU A 46 -0.07 9.41 -7.63
N GLU A 47 -1.19 9.75 -8.28
CA GLU A 47 -1.19 10.35 -9.63
C GLU A 47 -0.86 11.85 -9.61
N PHE A 48 -0.88 12.49 -8.44
CA PHE A 48 -0.46 13.88 -8.31
C PHE A 48 1.07 13.98 -8.18
N PRO A 49 1.74 14.79 -9.02
CA PRO A 49 3.17 15.01 -8.89
C PRO A 49 3.47 15.70 -7.55
N LEU A 50 4.40 15.14 -6.78
CA LEU A 50 4.85 15.75 -5.54
C LEU A 50 5.87 16.86 -5.82
N PRO A 51 5.76 18.03 -5.18
CA PRO A 51 6.79 19.06 -5.23
C PRO A 51 8.15 18.54 -4.71
N THR A 52 9.25 19.00 -5.30
CA THR A 52 10.61 18.58 -4.90
C THR A 52 11.02 19.10 -3.52
N ASP A 53 10.34 20.12 -3.03
CA ASP A 53 10.51 20.74 -1.71
C ASP A 53 9.47 20.27 -0.68
N LEU A 54 8.63 19.28 -1.04
CA LEU A 54 7.68 18.70 -0.11
C LEU A 54 8.41 18.02 1.05
N VAL A 55 8.09 18.47 2.27
CA VAL A 55 8.57 17.87 3.52
C VAL A 55 7.42 17.21 4.25
N ALA A 56 7.71 16.12 4.97
CA ALA A 56 6.72 15.53 5.87
C ALA A 56 6.27 16.57 6.90
N ALA A 57 4.95 16.64 7.13
CA ALA A 57 4.42 17.56 8.13
C ALA A 57 5.04 17.22 9.50
N PRO A 58 5.64 18.21 10.20
CA PRO A 58 6.34 17.97 11.47
C PRO A 58 5.39 17.64 12.62
N ARG A 59 4.09 17.90 12.44
CA ARG A 59 3.02 17.60 13.38
C ARG A 59 1.83 17.02 12.62
N PHE A 60 1.27 15.95 13.14
CA PHE A 60 -0.04 15.45 12.73
C PHE A 60 -1.12 16.29 13.43
N GLU A 61 -1.99 16.95 12.66
CA GLU A 61 -3.16 17.66 13.18
C GLU A 61 -4.42 16.85 12.82
N PRO A 62 -5.14 16.30 13.82
CA PRO A 62 -6.32 15.46 13.61
C PRO A 62 -7.56 16.22 13.18
#